data_AF-A0A7S2RA42-F1
#
_entry.id   AF-A0A7S2RA42-F1
#
_cell.length_a   1.000
_cell.length_b   1.000
_cell.length_c   1.000
_cell.angle_alpha   90.00
_cell.angle_beta   90.00
_cell.angle_gamma   90.00
#
_symmetry.space_group_name_H-M   'P 1'
#
loop_
_entity.id
_entity.type
_entity.pdbx_description
1 polymer ?
#
loop_
_entity_poly.entity_id
_entity_poly.type
_entity_poly.pdbx_seq_one_letter_code
_entity_poly.pdbx_strand_id
1 'polypeptide(L)'
;RSAVARMIEKEATEEAIEEMREERRRKNDEFQFETYFASVLRNGEEFKGEWEVFKSSTFLPGFADKEEENGPQLMKGRKIIRTVSGGKKVKVPTDSDFRVDGERIVHTERVATAEDYDDDFEDTEEVSEQHANAVEEILSNHYWPEEMSSYEFRGPAGTMCVGNAYTICDSIPLSNAENNDGSHDGPFSEMRAELGIQYKRMRFRVKLDYRVKGYGHEEKQQNGGKGMNDKEYPLLQLYSLVVCRETVERWPRYENKNVDDSGTAALFCPPGANGGLYDPPPVGSDEQSMQYTMLDLEGGATLLFPHKIDQDPVSHDGNGWVTSLDWTPGRIRFQADRKISSGVGLKGLRTLELTEVEASNADTWRPKDGGQNMIQ
;
A
#
# COMPACT_ATOMS: atom_id res chain seq x y z
N ARG A 1 -32.83 -38.30 28.88
CA ARG A 1 -32.74 -37.69 27.54
C ARG A 1 -31.46 -36.87 27.53
N SER A 2 -30.53 -37.32 26.68
CA SER A 2 -29.09 -37.39 26.95
C SER A 2 -28.36 -36.09 26.63
N ALA A 3 -27.29 -35.78 27.37
CA ALA A 3 -26.36 -34.67 27.11
C ALA A 3 -25.85 -34.66 25.65
N VAL A 4 -25.78 -35.84 25.02
CA VAL A 4 -25.43 -36.02 23.61
C VAL A 4 -26.40 -35.30 22.65
N ALA A 5 -27.71 -35.33 22.93
CA ALA A 5 -28.69 -34.63 22.09
C ALA A 5 -28.53 -33.10 22.18
N ARG A 6 -28.15 -32.57 23.36
CA ARG A 6 -27.85 -31.14 23.54
C ARG A 6 -26.53 -30.72 22.88
N MET A 7 -25.53 -31.60 22.82
CA MET A 7 -24.28 -31.32 22.10
C MET A 7 -24.51 -31.27 20.59
N ILE A 8 -25.26 -32.23 20.03
CA ILE A 8 -25.61 -32.26 18.60
C ILE A 8 -26.43 -31.01 18.20
N GLU A 9 -27.41 -30.60 19.01
CA GLU A 9 -28.17 -29.35 18.76
C GLU A 9 -27.27 -28.10 18.83
N LYS A 10 -26.26 -28.08 19.72
CA LYS A 10 -25.32 -26.96 19.85
C LYS A 10 -24.37 -26.89 18.66
N GLU A 11 -23.82 -28.01 18.22
CA GLU A 11 -22.95 -28.11 17.05
C GLU A 11 -23.68 -27.67 15.77
N ALA A 12 -24.91 -28.13 15.55
CA ALA A 12 -25.74 -27.70 14.42
C ALA A 12 -26.09 -26.20 14.47
N THR A 13 -26.23 -25.64 15.67
CA THR A 13 -26.46 -24.19 15.84
C THR A 13 -25.19 -23.39 15.57
N GLU A 14 -24.02 -23.88 16.00
CA GLU A 14 -22.73 -23.23 15.73
C GLU A 14 -22.38 -23.28 14.23
N GLU A 15 -22.64 -24.40 13.56
CA GLU A 15 -22.49 -24.56 12.12
C GLU A 15 -23.37 -23.56 11.35
N ALA A 16 -24.66 -23.48 11.68
CA ALA A 16 -25.56 -22.51 11.05
C ALA A 16 -25.15 -21.04 11.32
N ILE A 17 -24.63 -20.74 12.51
CA ILE A 17 -24.10 -19.40 12.82
C ILE A 17 -22.86 -19.10 11.96
N GLU A 18 -21.98 -20.08 11.76
CA GLU A 18 -20.79 -19.90 10.95
C GLU A 18 -21.12 -19.77 9.46
N GLU A 19 -22.11 -20.51 8.95
CA GLU A 19 -22.65 -20.31 7.61
C GLU A 19 -23.19 -18.89 7.42
N MET A 20 -23.97 -18.37 8.39
CA MET A 20 -24.46 -16.99 8.34
C MET A 20 -23.33 -15.95 8.39
N ARG A 21 -22.25 -16.23 9.13
CA ARG A 21 -21.06 -15.36 9.17
C ARG A 21 -20.32 -15.38 7.85
N GLU A 22 -20.14 -16.56 7.27
CA GLU A 22 -19.48 -16.72 5.98
C GLU A 22 -20.27 -16.06 4.86
N GLU A 23 -21.59 -16.20 4.84
CA GLU A 23 -22.44 -15.51 3.86
C GLU A 23 -22.29 -13.98 3.95
N ARG A 24 -22.23 -13.43 5.18
CA ARG A 24 -21.96 -12.00 5.40
C ARG A 24 -20.56 -11.59 4.95
N ARG A 25 -19.55 -12.41 5.23
CA ARG A 25 -18.17 -12.17 4.75
C ARG A 25 -18.15 -12.12 3.23
N ARG A 26 -18.69 -13.13 2.55
CA ARG A 26 -18.74 -13.19 1.08
C ARG A 26 -19.47 -12.01 0.45
N LYS A 27 -20.59 -11.56 1.03
CA LYS A 27 -21.29 -10.34 0.57
C LYS A 27 -20.46 -9.08 0.73
N ASN A 28 -19.70 -8.96 1.83
CA ASN A 28 -18.78 -7.85 2.03
C ASN A 28 -17.60 -7.92 1.03
N ASP A 29 -17.05 -9.11 0.81
CA ASP A 29 -15.97 -9.35 -0.16
C ASP A 29 -16.41 -8.94 -1.58
N GLU A 30 -17.62 -9.34 -2.00
CA GLU A 30 -18.23 -8.91 -3.27
C GLU A 30 -18.39 -7.39 -3.33
N PHE A 31 -18.93 -6.76 -2.28
CA PHE A 31 -19.08 -5.31 -2.24
C PHE A 31 -17.74 -4.59 -2.38
N GLN A 32 -16.72 -5.04 -1.67
CA GLN A 32 -15.36 -4.47 -1.71
C GLN A 32 -14.72 -4.67 -3.10
N PHE A 33 -14.83 -5.85 -3.68
CA PHE A 33 -14.35 -6.17 -5.03
C PHE A 33 -14.98 -5.27 -6.10
N GLU A 34 -16.30 -5.11 -6.06
CA GLU A 34 -17.01 -4.22 -6.98
C GLU A 34 -16.68 -2.75 -6.76
N THR A 35 -16.60 -2.32 -5.49
CA THR A 35 -16.24 -0.94 -5.14
C THR A 35 -14.84 -0.61 -5.61
N TYR A 36 -13.89 -1.53 -5.46
CA TYR A 36 -12.54 -1.37 -5.94
C TYR A 36 -12.51 -1.18 -7.46
N PHE A 37 -13.15 -2.07 -8.22
CA PHE A 37 -13.18 -1.95 -9.68
C PHE A 37 -13.89 -0.67 -10.15
N ALA A 38 -15.06 -0.35 -9.59
CA ALA A 38 -15.87 0.77 -10.02
C ALA A 38 -15.30 2.13 -9.62
N SER A 39 -14.78 2.25 -8.40
CA SER A 39 -14.28 3.51 -7.85
C SER A 39 -12.79 3.67 -8.08
N VAL A 40 -11.97 2.70 -7.63
CA VAL A 40 -10.50 2.77 -7.67
C VAL A 40 -9.96 2.66 -9.07
N LEU A 41 -10.44 1.66 -9.82
CA LEU A 41 -10.05 1.46 -11.21
C LEU A 41 -10.96 2.17 -12.20
N ARG A 42 -11.97 2.92 -11.72
CA ARG A 42 -12.89 3.69 -12.58
C ARG A 42 -13.53 2.85 -13.68
N ASN A 43 -13.92 1.61 -13.38
CA ASN A 43 -14.44 0.65 -14.35
C ASN A 43 -13.44 0.27 -15.47
N GLY A 44 -12.15 0.37 -15.17
CA GLY A 44 -11.05 0.06 -16.10
C GLY A 44 -10.63 1.21 -16.99
N GLU A 45 -10.96 2.46 -16.64
CA GLU A 45 -10.35 3.64 -17.27
C GLU A 45 -8.84 3.66 -17.01
N GLU A 46 -8.10 4.25 -17.96
CA GLU A 46 -6.66 4.42 -17.85
C GLU A 46 -6.30 5.69 -17.05
N PHE A 47 -5.39 5.52 -16.12
CA PHE A 47 -4.73 6.58 -15.38
C PHE A 47 -3.38 6.84 -16.00
N LYS A 48 -3.09 8.11 -16.29
CA LYS A 48 -1.74 8.56 -16.63
C LYS A 48 -1.11 9.17 -15.38
N GLY A 49 0.15 8.80 -15.12
CA GLY A 49 0.81 9.03 -13.84
C GLY A 49 2.21 9.59 -13.95
N GLU A 50 2.58 10.41 -12.98
CA GLU A 50 3.96 10.81 -12.72
C GLU A 50 4.39 10.23 -11.38
N TRP A 51 5.39 9.35 -11.42
CA TRP A 51 5.87 8.63 -10.26
C TRP A 51 7.26 9.10 -9.85
N GLU A 52 7.38 9.45 -8.57
CA GLU A 52 8.64 9.78 -7.95
C GLU A 52 9.11 8.60 -7.09
N VAL A 53 10.36 8.21 -7.28
CA VAL A 53 10.91 7.02 -6.64
C VAL A 53 11.94 7.47 -5.61
N PHE A 54 11.87 6.89 -4.42
CA PHE A 54 12.82 7.06 -3.35
C PHE A 54 13.43 5.71 -3.02
N LYS A 55 14.77 5.63 -3.05
CA LYS A 55 15.51 4.44 -2.62
C LYS A 55 16.09 4.70 -1.23
N SER A 56 15.97 3.72 -0.35
CA SER A 56 16.49 3.79 1.02
C SER A 56 18.01 3.58 1.05
N SER A 57 18.72 4.43 1.79
CA SER A 57 20.18 4.31 1.99
C SER A 57 20.59 2.97 2.59
N THR A 58 19.66 2.29 3.30
CA THR A 58 19.86 0.94 3.86
C THR A 58 20.37 -0.08 2.84
N PHE A 59 19.91 0.02 1.60
CA PHE A 59 20.22 -0.92 0.52
C PHE A 59 21.16 -0.34 -0.55
N LEU A 60 21.70 0.87 -0.33
CA LEU A 60 22.64 1.49 -1.27
C LEU A 60 24.09 1.13 -0.93
N PRO A 61 24.90 0.74 -1.93
CA PRO A 61 26.33 0.49 -1.74
C PRO A 61 27.04 1.70 -1.11
N GLY A 62 27.82 1.48 -0.05
CA GLY A 62 28.57 2.53 0.64
C GLY A 62 27.80 3.25 1.77
N PHE A 63 26.51 2.96 1.95
CA PHE A 63 25.69 3.47 3.05
C PHE A 63 25.27 2.36 4.04
N ALA A 64 25.35 1.09 3.62
CA ALA A 64 24.80 -0.05 4.33
C ALA A 64 25.30 -0.27 5.78
N ASP A 65 26.45 0.28 6.19
CA ASP A 65 27.04 0.06 7.52
C ASP A 65 26.95 1.26 8.48
N LYS A 66 26.32 2.36 8.04
CA LYS A 66 26.08 3.51 8.92
C LYS A 66 24.68 3.38 9.51
N GLU A 67 24.61 2.92 10.75
CA GLU A 67 23.39 3.14 11.54
C GLU A 67 23.25 4.65 11.76
N GLU A 68 22.37 5.26 10.98
CA GLU A 68 22.00 6.66 11.18
C GLU A 68 21.06 6.75 12.38
N GLU A 69 21.40 7.62 13.32
CA GLU A 69 20.66 7.88 14.56
C GLU A 69 19.19 8.28 14.29
N ASN A 70 18.90 8.77 13.07
CA ASN A 70 17.60 9.29 12.64
C ASN A 70 16.90 8.41 11.56
N GLY A 71 17.32 7.16 11.37
CA GLY A 71 16.77 6.28 10.33
C GLY A 71 17.39 6.50 8.93
N PRO A 72 16.93 5.75 7.90
CA PRO A 72 17.56 5.77 6.59
C PRO A 72 17.25 7.04 5.80
N GLN A 73 18.26 7.54 5.09
CA GLN A 73 18.06 8.58 4.09
C GLN A 73 17.30 8.05 2.88
N LEU A 74 16.34 8.83 2.41
CA LEU A 74 15.57 8.53 1.20
C LEU A 74 16.12 9.33 0.03
N MET A 75 16.76 8.62 -0.89
CA MET A 75 17.38 9.19 -2.07
C MET A 75 16.34 9.28 -3.19
N LYS A 76 15.89 10.50 -3.48
CA LYS A 76 14.98 10.77 -4.61
C LYS A 76 15.68 10.46 -5.93
N GLY A 77 15.03 9.67 -6.78
CA GLY A 77 15.43 9.39 -8.14
C GLY A 77 15.48 10.67 -8.98
N ARG A 78 16.44 10.75 -9.90
CA ARG A 78 16.66 11.97 -10.70
C ARG A 78 15.57 12.24 -11.73
N LYS A 79 14.94 11.19 -12.25
CA LYS A 79 13.93 11.28 -13.31
C LYS A 79 12.59 10.79 -12.77
N ILE A 80 11.54 11.48 -13.18
CA ILE A 80 10.15 11.08 -12.96
C ILE A 80 9.83 9.94 -13.91
N ILE A 81 9.16 8.91 -13.42
CA ILE A 81 8.68 7.81 -14.26
C ILE A 81 7.26 8.13 -14.69
N ARG A 82 7.03 8.24 -15.99
CA ARG A 82 5.69 8.37 -16.54
C ARG A 82 5.08 7.01 -16.79
N THR A 83 3.89 6.80 -16.25
CA THR A 83 3.24 5.49 -16.23
C THR A 83 1.82 5.58 -16.73
N VAL A 84 1.34 4.47 -17.28
CA VAL A 84 -0.07 4.22 -17.55
C VAL A 84 -0.49 3.07 -16.65
N SER A 85 -1.51 3.28 -15.83
CA SER A 85 -2.06 2.29 -14.92
C SER A 85 -3.56 2.11 -15.13
N GLY A 86 -4.05 0.90 -14.88
CA GLY A 86 -5.46 0.55 -15.05
C GLY A 86 -5.75 -0.87 -14.57
N GLY A 87 -6.94 -1.36 -14.87
CA GLY A 87 -7.26 -2.75 -14.61
C GLY A 87 -8.50 -3.21 -15.36
N LYS A 88 -8.64 -4.51 -15.54
CA LYS A 88 -9.76 -5.12 -16.26
C LYS A 88 -10.33 -6.30 -15.48
N LYS A 89 -11.62 -6.56 -15.67
CA LYS A 89 -12.24 -7.79 -15.22
C LYS A 89 -12.13 -8.86 -16.28
N VAL A 90 -11.61 -10.02 -15.90
CA VAL A 90 -11.58 -11.23 -16.73
C VAL A 90 -12.52 -12.28 -16.12
N LYS A 91 -13.07 -13.15 -16.97
CA LYS A 91 -13.93 -14.23 -16.52
C LYS A 91 -13.12 -15.52 -16.37
N VAL A 92 -13.37 -16.24 -15.29
CA VAL A 92 -12.78 -17.54 -15.00
C VAL A 92 -13.91 -18.57 -14.89
N PRO A 93 -13.75 -19.79 -15.45
CA PRO A 93 -14.74 -20.84 -15.28
C PRO A 93 -15.00 -21.12 -13.79
N THR A 94 -16.27 -21.15 -13.40
CA THR A 94 -16.69 -21.48 -12.04
C THR A 94 -18.04 -22.19 -12.07
N ASP A 95 -18.22 -23.11 -11.13
CA ASP A 95 -19.50 -23.77 -10.87
C ASP A 95 -20.26 -23.08 -9.71
N SER A 96 -19.72 -21.98 -9.19
CA SER A 96 -20.33 -21.22 -8.09
C SER A 96 -21.52 -20.39 -8.57
N ASP A 97 -22.57 -20.35 -7.76
CA ASP A 97 -23.73 -19.46 -7.95
C ASP A 97 -23.38 -17.98 -7.70
N PHE A 98 -22.23 -17.70 -7.07
CA PHE A 98 -21.77 -16.34 -6.81
C PHE A 98 -21.01 -15.80 -8.02
N ARG A 99 -21.55 -14.73 -8.64
CA ARG A 99 -20.98 -14.11 -9.85
C ARG A 99 -19.49 -13.76 -9.70
N VAL A 100 -19.10 -13.17 -8.57
CA VAL A 100 -17.71 -12.71 -8.35
C VAL A 100 -16.69 -13.85 -8.26
N ASP A 101 -17.12 -15.08 -7.97
CA ASP A 101 -16.21 -16.23 -7.95
C ASP A 101 -15.69 -16.56 -9.36
N GLY A 102 -16.46 -16.19 -10.39
CA GLY A 102 -16.10 -16.32 -11.81
C GLY A 102 -15.49 -15.06 -12.41
N GLU A 103 -15.13 -14.06 -11.61
CA GLU A 103 -14.47 -12.82 -12.04
C GLU A 103 -13.10 -12.66 -11.37
N ARG A 104 -12.14 -12.09 -12.09
CA ARG A 104 -10.84 -11.65 -11.54
C ARG A 104 -10.53 -10.25 -12.02
N ILE A 105 -9.91 -9.44 -11.17
CA ILE A 105 -9.36 -8.14 -11.55
C ILE A 105 -7.88 -8.34 -11.89
N VAL A 106 -7.50 -7.96 -13.11
CA VAL A 106 -6.12 -7.95 -13.57
C VAL A 106 -5.67 -6.50 -13.65
N HIS A 107 -4.68 -6.16 -12.84
CA HIS A 107 -4.03 -4.87 -12.85
C HIS A 107 -3.02 -4.77 -13.98
N THR A 108 -2.91 -3.59 -14.57
CA THR A 108 -1.90 -3.29 -15.57
C THR A 108 -1.20 -2.00 -15.19
N GLU A 109 0.12 -2.05 -15.07
CA GLU A 109 0.95 -0.87 -14.91
C GLU A 109 2.15 -1.00 -15.85
N ARG A 110 2.44 0.06 -16.60
CA ARG A 110 3.55 0.09 -17.54
C ARG A 110 4.13 1.48 -17.67
N VAL A 111 5.38 1.54 -18.14
CA VAL A 111 5.97 2.80 -18.60
C VAL A 111 5.15 3.33 -19.77
N ALA A 112 4.98 4.65 -19.80
CA ALA A 112 4.43 5.35 -20.94
C ALA A 112 5.32 5.15 -22.18
N THR A 113 4.69 4.89 -23.31
CA THR A 113 5.28 4.76 -24.63
C THR A 113 4.94 5.99 -25.47
N ALA A 114 5.54 6.11 -26.66
CA ALA A 114 5.25 7.22 -27.57
C ALA A 114 3.75 7.33 -27.92
N GLU A 115 3.03 6.20 -27.96
CA GLU A 115 1.58 6.15 -28.29
C GLU A 115 0.68 6.74 -27.18
N ASP A 116 1.21 6.91 -25.96
CA ASP A 116 0.44 7.43 -24.82
C ASP A 116 0.47 8.96 -24.73
N TYR A 117 1.31 9.60 -25.55
CA TYR A 117 1.43 11.05 -25.63
C TYR A 117 0.60 11.59 -26.77
N ASP A 118 0.08 12.80 -26.59
CA ASP A 118 -0.54 13.54 -27.69
C ASP A 118 0.56 13.93 -28.70
N ASP A 119 0.24 13.99 -30.00
CA ASP A 119 1.21 14.20 -31.11
C ASP A 119 2.13 15.44 -30.96
N ASP A 120 1.76 16.39 -30.09
CA ASP A 120 2.51 17.62 -29.82
C ASP A 120 3.60 17.47 -28.73
N PHE A 121 3.85 16.27 -28.21
CA PHE A 121 4.80 16.06 -27.11
C PHE A 121 6.25 15.85 -27.60
N GLU A 122 7.07 16.90 -27.58
CA GLU A 122 8.46 16.90 -28.09
C GLU A 122 9.53 16.38 -27.11
N ASP A 123 9.16 15.86 -25.93
CA ASP A 123 10.16 15.46 -24.92
C ASP A 123 10.48 13.96 -24.98
N THR A 124 11.23 13.57 -26.01
CA THR A 124 11.92 12.27 -26.05
C THR A 124 13.37 12.44 -25.60
N GLU A 125 13.59 12.74 -24.31
CA GLU A 125 14.93 12.59 -23.73
C GLU A 125 15.39 11.14 -23.89
N GLU A 126 16.58 10.92 -24.45
CA GLU A 126 17.21 9.60 -24.43
C GLU A 126 17.32 9.10 -22.97
N VAL A 127 16.60 8.02 -22.69
CA VAL A 127 16.66 7.33 -21.41
C VAL A 127 17.94 6.50 -21.37
N SER A 128 18.80 6.75 -20.40
CA SER A 128 19.98 5.90 -20.20
C SER A 128 19.57 4.47 -19.84
N GLU A 129 20.33 3.47 -20.29
CA GLU A 129 20.10 2.06 -20.00
C GLU A 129 19.97 1.78 -18.49
N GLN A 130 20.79 2.46 -17.66
CA GLN A 130 20.70 2.38 -16.21
C GLN A 130 19.35 2.87 -15.66
N HIS A 131 18.78 3.92 -16.24
CA HIS A 131 17.46 4.39 -15.83
C HIS A 131 16.37 3.43 -16.29
N ALA A 132 16.45 2.89 -17.52
CA ALA A 132 15.51 1.89 -18.01
C ALA A 132 15.47 0.65 -17.11
N ASN A 133 16.62 0.10 -16.74
CA ASN A 133 16.70 -1.07 -15.85
C ASN A 133 16.12 -0.78 -14.46
N ALA A 134 16.38 0.41 -13.91
CA ALA A 134 15.80 0.82 -12.62
C ALA A 134 14.28 0.98 -12.68
N VAL A 135 13.75 1.50 -13.80
CA VAL A 135 12.31 1.61 -14.04
C VAL A 135 11.66 0.22 -14.15
N GLU A 136 12.30 -0.69 -14.88
CA GLU A 136 11.83 -2.07 -15.03
C GLU A 136 11.81 -2.82 -13.70
N GLU A 137 12.83 -2.64 -12.86
CA GLU A 137 12.87 -3.20 -11.50
C GLU A 137 11.70 -2.69 -10.64
N ILE A 138 11.37 -1.40 -10.73
CA ILE A 138 10.28 -0.81 -9.95
C ILE A 138 8.91 -1.34 -10.41
N LEU A 139 8.72 -1.49 -11.72
CA LEU A 139 7.46 -1.96 -12.30
C LEU A 139 7.28 -3.48 -12.22
N SER A 140 8.37 -4.23 -12.14
CA SER A 140 8.32 -5.68 -11.90
C SER A 140 8.03 -6.05 -10.45
N ASN A 141 8.16 -5.11 -9.51
CA ASN A 141 7.68 -5.31 -8.15
C ASN A 141 6.15 -5.30 -8.15
N HIS A 142 5.55 -6.48 -8.05
CA HIS A 142 4.11 -6.64 -7.87
C HIS A 142 3.69 -6.23 -6.45
N TYR A 143 2.73 -5.31 -6.35
CA TYR A 143 2.08 -4.88 -5.09
C TYR A 143 0.70 -5.52 -4.89
N TRP A 144 0.30 -6.37 -5.82
CA TRP A 144 -0.98 -7.07 -5.87
C TRP A 144 -0.76 -8.47 -6.47
N PRO A 145 -1.63 -9.45 -6.16
CA PRO A 145 -1.65 -10.75 -6.83
C PRO A 145 -1.92 -10.60 -8.34
N GLU A 146 -1.30 -11.44 -9.18
CA GLU A 146 -1.46 -11.40 -10.66
C GLU A 146 -2.94 -11.29 -11.10
N GLU A 147 -3.82 -12.02 -10.41
CA GLU A 147 -5.26 -11.95 -10.56
C GLU A 147 -5.93 -11.81 -9.19
N MET A 148 -6.58 -10.68 -8.93
CA MET A 148 -7.31 -10.49 -7.68
C MET A 148 -8.70 -11.10 -7.76
N SER A 149 -9.01 -11.98 -6.81
CA SER A 149 -10.38 -12.49 -6.60
C SER A 149 -11.12 -11.66 -5.55
N SER A 150 -12.41 -11.90 -5.36
CA SER A 150 -13.17 -11.31 -4.26
C SER A 150 -12.57 -11.65 -2.88
N TYR A 151 -11.96 -12.82 -2.72
CA TYR A 151 -11.33 -13.24 -1.46
C TYR A 151 -10.14 -12.37 -1.04
N GLU A 152 -9.47 -11.71 -1.98
CA GLU A 152 -8.36 -10.80 -1.69
C GLU A 152 -8.83 -9.55 -0.90
N PHE A 153 -10.13 -9.26 -0.89
CA PHE A 153 -10.74 -8.16 -0.16
C PHE A 153 -11.11 -8.52 1.30
N ARG A 154 -10.66 -9.69 1.76
CA ARG A 154 -10.75 -10.07 3.18
C ARG A 154 -9.65 -9.37 3.97
N GLY A 155 -9.96 -9.01 5.22
CA GLY A 155 -9.00 -8.38 6.14
C GLY A 155 -7.61 -9.07 6.14
N PRO A 156 -7.50 -10.40 6.28
CA PRO A 156 -6.21 -11.10 6.26
C PRO A 156 -5.42 -11.02 4.95
N ALA A 157 -6.08 -10.78 3.81
CA ALA A 157 -5.40 -10.63 2.52
C ALA A 157 -4.80 -9.22 2.33
N GLY A 158 -5.19 -8.25 3.15
CA GLY A 158 -4.56 -6.93 3.17
C GLY A 158 -5.09 -5.96 2.10
N THR A 159 -6.17 -6.30 1.39
CA THR A 159 -6.86 -5.39 0.47
C THR A 159 -8.17 -4.89 1.05
N MET A 160 -8.41 -3.58 1.01
CA MET A 160 -9.66 -2.98 1.50
C MET A 160 -9.90 -1.61 0.88
N CYS A 161 -11.18 -1.24 0.72
CA CYS A 161 -11.65 0.09 0.37
C CYS A 161 -12.51 0.67 1.50
N VAL A 162 -12.28 1.93 1.84
CA VAL A 162 -13.10 2.71 2.77
C VAL A 162 -13.28 4.12 2.21
N GLY A 163 -14.50 4.43 1.76
CA GLY A 163 -14.79 5.71 1.11
C GLY A 163 -13.89 5.95 -0.10
N ASN A 164 -13.12 7.04 -0.07
CA ASN A 164 -12.15 7.40 -1.10
C ASN A 164 -10.76 6.78 -0.92
N ALA A 165 -10.51 6.10 0.20
CA ALA A 165 -9.25 5.44 0.50
C ALA A 165 -9.28 3.97 0.14
N TYR A 166 -8.12 3.42 -0.19
CA TYR A 166 -7.95 1.98 -0.35
C TYR A 166 -6.51 1.58 -0.05
N THR A 167 -6.31 0.29 0.19
CA THR A 167 -5.00 -0.31 0.39
C THR A 167 -4.92 -1.69 -0.23
N ILE A 168 -3.71 -2.10 -0.63
CA ILE A 168 -3.40 -3.45 -1.12
C ILE A 168 -2.11 -3.91 -0.45
N CYS A 169 -2.01 -5.18 -0.11
CA CYS A 169 -0.80 -5.80 0.41
C CYS A 169 -0.46 -7.03 -0.40
N ASP A 170 0.82 -7.21 -0.69
CA ASP A 170 1.36 -8.51 -1.05
C ASP A 170 2.63 -8.78 -0.26
N SER A 171 2.96 -10.06 -0.05
CA SER A 171 4.14 -10.45 0.71
C SER A 171 4.71 -11.78 0.23
N ILE A 172 6.03 -11.89 0.36
CA ILE A 172 6.77 -13.12 0.05
C ILE A 172 7.27 -13.71 1.37
N PRO A 173 6.90 -14.96 1.70
CA PRO A 173 7.34 -15.60 2.93
C PRO A 173 8.84 -15.89 2.94
N LEU A 174 9.46 -15.85 4.12
CA LEU A 174 10.89 -16.10 4.29
C LEU A 174 11.25 -17.57 4.06
N SER A 175 10.33 -18.50 4.35
CA SER A 175 10.49 -19.92 4.06
C SER A 175 9.43 -20.34 3.04
N ASN A 176 9.80 -21.26 2.13
CA ASN A 176 8.86 -21.82 1.15
C ASN A 176 7.95 -22.89 1.77
N ALA A 177 7.79 -22.91 3.09
CA ALA A 177 6.90 -23.84 3.77
C ALA A 177 5.47 -23.32 3.60
N GLU A 178 4.91 -23.51 2.40
CA GLU A 178 3.50 -23.24 2.16
C GLU A 178 2.67 -24.13 3.08
N ASN A 179 1.78 -23.53 3.87
CA ASN A 179 0.70 -24.30 4.46
C ASN A 179 -0.17 -24.87 3.32
N ASN A 180 -0.80 -26.02 3.54
CA ASN A 180 -1.62 -26.69 2.53
C ASN A 180 -2.80 -25.85 1.98
N ASP A 181 -3.11 -24.69 2.59
CA ASP A 181 -4.14 -23.75 2.17
C ASP A 181 -3.60 -22.49 1.46
N GLY A 182 -2.29 -22.42 1.21
CA GLY A 182 -1.65 -21.27 0.58
C GLY A 182 -1.54 -20.03 1.49
N SER A 183 -1.96 -20.13 2.75
CA SER A 183 -1.75 -19.08 3.73
C SER A 183 -0.35 -19.20 4.34
N HIS A 184 0.40 -18.10 4.43
CA HIS A 184 1.66 -18.09 5.16
C HIS A 184 1.64 -16.97 6.19
N ASP A 185 1.85 -17.35 7.44
CA ASP A 185 1.74 -16.49 8.62
C ASP A 185 3.08 -15.76 8.93
N GLY A 186 3.87 -15.46 7.90
CA GLY A 186 5.24 -14.98 8.07
C GLY A 186 6.19 -15.96 8.82
N PRO A 187 7.43 -15.53 9.15
CA PRO A 187 8.02 -14.25 8.77
C PRO A 187 8.13 -14.10 7.25
N PHE A 188 8.15 -12.87 6.77
CA PHE A 188 8.22 -12.51 5.36
C PHE A 188 9.63 -12.03 5.00
N SER A 189 10.10 -12.40 3.81
CA SER A 189 11.29 -11.82 3.20
C SER A 189 11.00 -10.46 2.58
N GLU A 190 9.79 -10.29 2.06
CA GLU A 190 9.34 -9.07 1.40
C GLU A 190 7.90 -8.76 1.78
N MET A 191 7.59 -7.48 1.97
CA MET A 191 6.23 -6.98 2.15
C MET A 191 6.06 -5.72 1.30
N ARG A 192 5.05 -5.71 0.45
CA ARG A 192 4.77 -4.63 -0.48
C ARG A 192 3.37 -4.11 -0.22
N ALA A 193 3.28 -2.82 0.08
CA ALA A 193 2.05 -2.17 0.49
C ALA A 193 1.76 -0.99 -0.42
N GLU A 194 0.52 -0.90 -0.89
CA GLU A 194 -0.01 0.30 -1.54
C GLU A 194 -1.06 0.95 -0.63
N LEU A 195 -1.00 2.27 -0.48
CA LEU A 195 -2.04 3.08 0.17
C LEU A 195 -2.39 4.23 -0.77
N GLY A 196 -3.67 4.41 -1.07
CA GLY A 196 -4.12 5.41 -2.02
C GLY A 196 -5.40 6.11 -1.59
N ILE A 197 -5.52 7.37 -2.01
CA ILE A 197 -6.71 8.21 -1.85
C ILE A 197 -7.13 8.71 -3.23
N GLN A 198 -8.44 8.68 -3.50
CA GLN A 198 -9.03 9.22 -4.70
C GLN A 198 -9.76 10.52 -4.43
N TYR A 199 -9.70 11.44 -5.38
CA TYR A 199 -10.51 12.63 -5.35
C TYR A 199 -10.85 13.06 -6.77
N LYS A 200 -12.16 13.05 -7.10
CA LYS A 200 -12.64 13.30 -8.47
C LYS A 200 -11.91 12.35 -9.45
N ARG A 201 -11.35 12.87 -10.55
CA ARG A 201 -10.60 12.12 -11.57
C ARG A 201 -9.11 11.97 -11.24
N MET A 202 -8.73 12.13 -9.98
CA MET A 202 -7.33 12.06 -9.53
C MET A 202 -7.16 10.99 -8.47
N ARG A 203 -5.94 10.45 -8.41
CA ARG A 203 -5.53 9.49 -7.41
C ARG A 203 -4.12 9.84 -6.93
N PHE A 204 -3.95 9.86 -5.62
CA PHE A 204 -2.65 10.00 -4.96
C PHE A 204 -2.36 8.69 -4.24
N ARG A 205 -1.23 8.06 -4.54
CA ARG A 205 -0.84 6.78 -3.95
C ARG A 205 0.59 6.78 -3.49
N VAL A 206 0.86 5.95 -2.51
CA VAL A 206 2.19 5.60 -2.08
C VAL A 206 2.34 4.09 -2.13
N LYS A 207 3.50 3.64 -2.63
CA LYS A 207 3.88 2.23 -2.68
C LYS A 207 5.13 2.05 -1.85
N LEU A 208 5.05 1.21 -0.83
CA LEU A 208 6.12 0.92 0.11
C LEU A 208 6.57 -0.52 -0.12
N ASP A 209 7.84 -0.70 -0.45
CA ASP A 209 8.48 -2.01 -0.61
C ASP A 209 9.44 -2.23 0.55
N TYR A 210 9.17 -3.23 1.38
CA TYR A 210 9.98 -3.64 2.51
C TYR A 210 10.65 -4.97 2.25
N ARG A 211 11.92 -5.08 2.61
CA ARG A 211 12.72 -6.30 2.42
C ARG A 211 13.58 -6.61 3.62
N VAL A 212 13.88 -7.88 3.81
CA VAL A 212 14.90 -8.32 4.77
C VAL A 212 16.28 -8.09 4.17
N LYS A 213 17.11 -7.28 4.84
CA LYS A 213 18.50 -7.07 4.43
C LYS A 213 19.29 -8.38 4.55
N GLY A 214 20.15 -8.70 3.58
CA GLY A 214 20.86 -9.98 3.57
C GLY A 214 20.09 -11.14 2.91
N TYR A 215 18.84 -10.93 2.50
CA TYR A 215 17.96 -11.96 1.96
C TYR A 215 17.50 -11.59 0.54
N GLY A 216 17.90 -12.36 -0.47
CA GLY A 216 17.55 -12.09 -1.87
C GLY A 216 18.51 -12.71 -2.90
N HIS A 217 18.18 -12.57 -4.19
CA HIS A 217 18.82 -13.25 -5.32
C HIS A 217 20.31 -12.89 -5.55
N GLU A 218 20.79 -11.75 -5.05
CA GLU A 218 22.15 -11.27 -5.32
C GLU A 218 23.18 -11.63 -4.24
N GLU A 219 22.78 -11.84 -2.99
CA GLU A 219 23.72 -12.05 -1.87
C GLU A 219 23.92 -13.53 -1.47
N LYS A 220 23.13 -14.46 -2.02
CA LYS A 220 23.30 -15.91 -1.80
C LYS A 220 24.66 -16.47 -2.25
N GLN A 221 25.46 -15.71 -3.02
CA GLN A 221 26.74 -16.20 -3.56
C GLN A 221 27.97 -15.90 -2.69
N GLN A 222 27.91 -15.00 -1.70
CA GLN A 222 29.13 -14.59 -0.97
C GLN A 222 29.19 -15.05 0.49
N ASN A 223 28.06 -15.24 1.17
CA ASN A 223 28.05 -15.71 2.54
C ASN A 223 27.43 -17.10 2.59
N GLY A 224 28.28 -18.14 2.67
CA GLY A 224 27.87 -19.53 2.86
C GLY A 224 26.78 -19.62 3.92
N GLY A 225 25.58 -20.00 3.50
CA GLY A 225 24.35 -19.93 4.29
C GLY A 225 24.51 -20.58 5.65
N LYS A 226 24.73 -19.76 6.68
CA LYS A 226 24.24 -20.09 8.01
C LYS A 226 22.74 -19.93 7.92
N GLY A 227 22.02 -21.06 7.90
CA GLY A 227 20.57 -21.05 7.97
C GLY A 227 20.15 -20.19 9.16
N MET A 228 19.38 -19.13 8.90
CA MET A 228 18.60 -18.49 9.96
C MET A 228 17.77 -19.59 10.62
N ASN A 229 17.77 -19.63 11.95
CA ASN A 229 16.93 -20.57 12.67
C ASN A 229 15.47 -20.26 12.32
N ASP A 230 14.62 -21.27 12.14
CA ASP A 230 13.18 -21.17 11.79
C ASP A 230 12.31 -20.33 12.78
N LYS A 231 12.92 -19.71 13.80
CA LYS A 231 12.25 -18.88 14.82
C LYS A 231 12.77 -17.44 14.87
N GLU A 232 13.68 -17.06 14.00
CA GLU A 232 14.20 -15.69 13.96
C GLU A 232 13.24 -14.84 13.10
N TYR A 233 12.70 -13.76 13.68
CA TYR A 233 11.84 -12.79 12.99
C TYR A 233 12.73 -11.66 12.49
N PRO A 234 13.26 -11.71 11.25
CA PRO A 234 14.14 -10.65 10.77
C PRO A 234 13.37 -9.34 10.61
N LEU A 235 14.05 -8.21 10.80
CA LEU A 235 13.46 -6.91 10.54
C LEU A 235 13.20 -6.73 9.04
N LEU A 236 12.01 -6.24 8.71
CA LEU A 236 11.70 -5.71 7.40
C LEU A 236 12.14 -4.25 7.35
N GLN A 237 12.95 -3.89 6.37
CA GLN A 237 13.46 -2.53 6.20
C GLN A 237 12.94 -1.95 4.90
N LEU A 238 12.59 -0.66 4.89
CA LEU A 238 12.14 -0.01 3.68
C LEU A 238 13.25 -0.08 2.63
N TYR A 239 12.93 -0.70 1.49
CA TYR A 239 13.77 -0.79 0.31
C TYR A 239 13.51 0.38 -0.62
N SER A 240 12.24 0.62 -0.95
CA SER A 240 11.84 1.73 -1.81
C SER A 240 10.46 2.28 -1.47
N LEU A 241 10.28 3.57 -1.73
CA LEU A 241 9.00 4.28 -1.67
C LEU A 241 8.73 4.88 -3.06
N VAL A 242 7.53 4.67 -3.60
CA VAL A 242 7.09 5.31 -4.84
C VAL A 242 5.87 6.18 -4.56
N VAL A 243 5.96 7.46 -4.91
CA VAL A 243 4.86 8.43 -4.82
C VAL A 243 4.23 8.56 -6.19
N CYS A 244 2.97 8.11 -6.32
CA CYS A 244 2.23 8.06 -7.56
C CYS A 244 1.18 9.17 -7.60
N ARG A 245 1.30 10.09 -8.56
CA ARG A 245 0.31 11.15 -8.81
C ARG A 245 -0.33 10.90 -10.15
N GLU A 246 -1.64 10.69 -10.16
CA GLU A 246 -2.31 10.13 -11.34
C GLU A 246 -3.63 10.84 -11.62
N THR A 247 -3.93 10.99 -12.90
CA THR A 247 -5.25 11.46 -13.35
C THR A 247 -5.79 10.58 -14.46
N VAL A 248 -7.11 10.48 -14.53
CA VAL A 248 -7.80 9.74 -15.60
C VAL A 248 -7.59 10.46 -16.94
N GLU A 249 -7.24 9.71 -17.99
CA GLU A 249 -7.10 10.11 -19.40
C GLU A 249 -5.99 11.13 -19.74
N ARG A 250 -5.53 11.97 -18.81
CA ARG A 250 -4.55 13.05 -19.06
C ARG A 250 -3.33 12.97 -18.16
N TRP A 251 -2.22 13.54 -18.61
CA TRP A 251 -1.01 13.66 -17.79
C TRP A 251 -1.25 14.62 -16.60
N PRO A 252 -0.77 14.29 -15.38
CA PRO A 252 -0.95 15.12 -14.19
C PRO A 252 -0.43 16.55 -14.34
N ARG A 253 0.72 16.72 -14.99
CA ARG A 253 1.23 18.01 -15.44
C ARG A 253 0.85 18.16 -16.91
N TYR A 254 -0.20 18.94 -17.17
CA TYR A 254 -0.64 19.26 -18.52
C TYR A 254 -0.09 20.62 -18.94
N GLU A 255 0.67 20.70 -20.02
CA GLU A 255 1.38 21.93 -20.42
C GLU A 255 0.50 22.95 -21.14
N ASN A 256 -0.76 22.61 -21.44
CA ASN A 256 -1.64 23.49 -22.18
C ASN A 256 -2.31 24.54 -21.26
N LYS A 257 -2.07 25.83 -21.55
CA LYS A 257 -2.49 27.01 -20.76
C LYS A 257 -4.01 27.18 -20.57
N ASN A 258 -4.83 26.39 -21.27
CA ASN A 258 -6.29 26.53 -21.28
C ASN A 258 -7.04 25.49 -20.41
N VAL A 259 -6.32 24.66 -19.64
CA VAL A 259 -6.91 23.61 -18.82
C VAL A 259 -6.97 24.04 -17.35
N ASP A 260 -8.04 23.64 -16.65
CA ASP A 260 -8.24 23.89 -15.21
C ASP A 260 -7.03 23.36 -14.40
N ASP A 261 -6.24 24.31 -13.91
CA ASP A 261 -5.02 24.11 -13.13
C ASP A 261 -5.31 23.56 -11.71
N SER A 262 -6.58 23.48 -11.30
CA SER A 262 -6.96 22.99 -9.98
C SER A 262 -6.52 21.55 -9.71
N GLY A 263 -6.47 20.71 -10.76
CA GLY A 263 -6.00 19.33 -10.65
C GLY A 263 -4.48 19.22 -10.51
N THR A 264 -3.74 20.02 -11.29
CA THR A 264 -2.27 20.09 -11.18
C THR A 264 -1.88 20.62 -9.80
N ALA A 265 -2.54 21.68 -9.33
CA ALA A 265 -2.32 22.23 -7.99
C ALA A 265 -2.60 21.18 -6.90
N ALA A 266 -3.67 20.39 -7.02
CA ALA A 266 -3.97 19.34 -6.05
C ALA A 266 -2.90 18.24 -5.96
N LEU A 267 -2.10 18.03 -7.00
CA LEU A 267 -1.06 16.99 -7.06
C LEU A 267 0.36 17.54 -6.85
N PHE A 268 0.59 18.82 -7.14
CA PHE A 268 1.94 19.42 -7.20
C PHE A 268 2.07 20.78 -6.50
N CYS A 269 1.08 21.21 -5.70
CA CYS A 269 1.28 22.36 -4.83
C CYS A 269 2.41 22.11 -3.80
N PRO A 270 2.84 23.12 -3.03
CA PRO A 270 3.96 22.97 -2.10
C PRO A 270 3.84 21.74 -1.19
N PRO A 271 4.98 21.14 -0.81
CA PRO A 271 4.99 19.94 0.01
C PRO A 271 4.29 20.11 1.36
N GLY A 272 3.67 19.03 1.83
CA GLY A 272 3.11 18.92 3.17
C GLY A 272 1.65 19.32 3.25
N ALA A 273 0.84 18.50 3.90
CA ALA A 273 -0.49 18.90 4.32
C ALA A 273 -0.35 20.05 5.34
N ASN A 274 -1.25 21.04 5.27
CA ASN A 274 -1.16 22.19 6.15
C ASN A 274 -1.17 21.74 7.63
N GLY A 275 -0.09 22.05 8.36
CA GLY A 275 0.14 21.61 9.74
C GLY A 275 0.45 20.12 9.94
N GLY A 276 1.08 19.44 8.97
CA GLY A 276 1.44 18.02 9.07
C GLY A 276 0.23 17.10 9.06
N LEU A 277 0.33 15.84 9.53
CA LEU A 277 -0.81 14.91 9.64
C LEU A 277 -1.99 15.49 10.44
N TYR A 278 -3.22 15.17 10.04
CA TYR A 278 -4.43 15.64 10.71
C TYR A 278 -4.60 15.00 12.09
N ASP A 279 -4.44 13.67 12.13
CA ASP A 279 -4.56 12.84 13.33
C ASP A 279 -3.35 11.91 13.41
N PRO A 280 -2.23 12.33 14.03
CA PRO A 280 -1.03 11.49 14.10
C PRO A 280 -1.36 10.20 14.87
N PRO A 281 -1.05 9.03 14.30
CA PRO A 281 -1.48 7.77 14.88
C PRO A 281 -0.74 7.49 16.20
N PRO A 282 -1.36 6.78 17.15
CA PRO A 282 -0.73 6.44 18.42
C PRO A 282 0.40 5.42 18.15
N VAL A 283 1.64 5.83 18.38
CA VAL A 283 2.79 4.91 18.36
C VAL A 283 3.03 4.42 19.79
N GLY A 284 3.23 3.11 19.98
CA GLY A 284 3.16 2.47 21.29
C GLY A 284 4.27 2.89 22.25
N SER A 285 5.53 2.79 21.82
CA SER A 285 6.72 3.14 22.62
C SER A 285 7.63 4.14 21.89
N ASP A 286 8.49 4.84 22.63
CA ASP A 286 9.51 5.73 22.05
C ASP A 286 10.45 4.97 21.10
N GLU A 287 10.78 3.71 21.42
CA GLU A 287 11.58 2.86 20.54
C GLU A 287 10.85 2.53 19.23
N GLN A 288 9.52 2.39 19.28
CA GLN A 288 8.71 2.20 18.08
C GLN A 288 8.59 3.50 17.28
N SER A 289 8.45 4.66 17.93
CA SER A 289 8.33 5.96 17.25
C SER A 289 9.60 6.34 16.50
N MET A 290 10.78 5.98 17.02
CA MET A 290 12.06 6.13 16.33
C MET A 290 12.17 5.32 15.03
N GLN A 291 11.27 4.37 14.77
CA GLN A 291 11.24 3.55 13.56
C GLN A 291 10.33 4.14 12.46
N TYR A 292 9.76 5.31 12.68
CA TYR A 292 8.94 6.01 11.71
C TYR A 292 9.69 7.10 10.98
N THR A 293 9.23 7.41 9.77
CA THR A 293 9.68 8.54 8.98
C THR A 293 8.45 9.29 8.49
N MET A 294 8.49 10.62 8.61
CA MET A 294 7.47 11.52 8.08
C MET A 294 8.05 12.29 6.89
N LEU A 295 7.30 12.36 5.81
CA LEU A 295 7.67 13.09 4.60
C LEU A 295 6.57 14.04 4.19
N ASP A 296 6.95 15.28 3.95
CA ASP A 296 6.11 16.24 3.24
C ASP A 296 6.28 16.03 1.73
N LEU A 297 5.18 15.73 1.06
CA LEU A 297 5.09 15.42 -0.36
C LEU A 297 4.40 16.57 -1.10
N GLU A 298 4.86 16.87 -2.32
CA GLU A 298 4.13 17.81 -3.20
C GLU A 298 2.67 17.40 -3.37
N GLY A 299 1.79 18.39 -3.57
CA GLY A 299 0.34 18.19 -3.65
C GLY A 299 -0.37 18.39 -2.31
N GLY A 300 0.29 19.03 -1.34
CA GLY A 300 -0.30 19.26 -0.02
C GLY A 300 -0.57 17.94 0.71
N ALA A 301 0.38 17.01 0.57
CA ALA A 301 0.30 15.67 1.15
C ALA A 301 1.42 15.46 2.18
N THR A 302 1.12 14.71 3.23
CA THR A 302 2.08 14.28 4.24
C THR A 302 1.95 12.78 4.40
N LEU A 303 3.08 12.07 4.40
CA LEU A 303 3.15 10.63 4.53
C LEU A 303 3.91 10.27 5.80
N LEU A 304 3.36 9.39 6.64
CA LEU A 304 4.05 8.76 7.76
C LEU A 304 4.05 7.24 7.56
N PHE A 305 5.21 6.62 7.70
CA PHE A 305 5.39 5.18 7.51
C PHE A 305 6.54 4.67 8.38
N PRO A 306 6.52 3.39 8.78
CA PRO A 306 7.66 2.76 9.40
C PRO A 306 8.76 2.59 8.34
N HIS A 307 10.01 2.91 8.67
CA HIS A 307 11.17 2.55 7.84
C HIS A 307 11.79 1.21 8.26
N LYS A 308 11.42 0.71 9.45
CA LYS A 308 11.69 -0.63 9.97
C LYS A 308 10.40 -1.21 10.55
N ILE A 309 10.18 -2.50 10.30
CA ILE A 309 9.03 -3.25 10.80
C ILE A 309 9.57 -4.49 11.50
N ASP A 310 9.29 -4.58 12.79
CA ASP A 310 9.53 -5.78 13.57
C ASP A 310 8.45 -6.82 13.27
N GLN A 311 8.91 -8.00 12.87
CA GLN A 311 8.07 -9.15 12.55
C GLN A 311 7.80 -10.03 13.77
N ASP A 312 8.40 -9.78 14.94
CA ASP A 312 8.08 -10.52 16.15
C ASP A 312 6.64 -10.20 16.61
N PRO A 313 5.74 -11.19 16.74
CA PRO A 313 4.37 -10.98 17.24
C PRO A 313 4.27 -10.31 18.61
N VAL A 314 5.30 -10.42 19.46
CA VAL A 314 5.31 -9.79 20.80
C VAL A 314 6.04 -8.46 20.85
N SER A 315 6.61 -7.99 19.73
CA SER A 315 7.23 -6.67 19.65
C SER A 315 6.22 -5.55 19.96
N HIS A 316 6.71 -4.51 20.66
CA HIS A 316 5.96 -3.28 20.95
C HIS A 316 4.55 -3.52 21.55
N ASP A 317 4.43 -4.49 22.46
CA ASP A 317 3.17 -4.87 23.13
C ASP A 317 2.02 -5.23 22.16
N GLY A 318 2.34 -5.67 20.94
CA GLY A 318 1.36 -6.04 19.92
C GLY A 318 0.59 -4.86 19.34
N ASN A 319 1.08 -3.63 19.49
CA ASN A 319 0.41 -2.43 18.96
C ASN A 319 0.35 -2.42 17.42
N GLY A 320 1.25 -3.15 16.75
CA GLY A 320 1.32 -3.23 15.30
C GLY A 320 1.91 -1.98 14.66
N TRP A 321 1.69 -1.80 13.36
CA TRP A 321 2.29 -0.72 12.57
C TRP A 321 1.23 0.06 11.82
N VAL A 322 1.52 1.32 11.49
CA VAL A 322 0.59 2.19 10.76
C VAL A 322 1.30 2.87 9.59
N THR A 323 0.62 3.00 8.46
CA THR A 323 1.04 3.90 7.39
C THR A 323 -0.09 4.91 7.18
N SER A 324 0.23 6.19 7.26
CA SER A 324 -0.73 7.29 7.18
C SER A 324 -0.43 8.17 5.99
N LEU A 325 -1.39 8.31 5.08
CA LEU A 325 -1.34 9.27 3.97
C LEU A 325 -2.38 10.36 4.20
N ASP A 326 -1.93 11.58 4.45
CA ASP A 326 -2.77 12.77 4.50
C ASP A 326 -2.65 13.52 3.17
N TRP A 327 -3.78 13.91 2.57
CA TRP A 327 -3.82 14.64 1.32
C TRP A 327 -4.96 15.66 1.31
N THR A 328 -4.65 16.90 0.94
CA THR A 328 -5.62 18.00 0.82
C THR A 328 -5.77 18.47 -0.63
N PRO A 329 -6.47 17.73 -1.50
CA PRO A 329 -6.61 18.06 -2.93
C PRO A 329 -7.58 19.22 -3.22
N GLY A 330 -8.23 19.78 -2.22
CA GLY A 330 -9.22 20.84 -2.41
C GLY A 330 -9.97 21.18 -1.14
N ARG A 331 -11.30 21.17 -1.20
CA ARG A 331 -12.15 21.57 -0.06
C ARG A 331 -12.16 20.54 1.07
N ILE A 332 -11.89 19.29 0.74
CA ILE A 332 -11.83 18.19 1.69
C ILE A 332 -10.37 17.79 1.85
N ARG A 333 -9.99 17.57 3.10
CA ARG A 333 -8.75 16.95 3.52
C ARG A 333 -9.04 15.52 3.92
N PHE A 334 -8.23 14.60 3.42
CA PHE A 334 -8.35 13.18 3.65
C PHE A 334 -7.13 12.71 4.44
N GLN A 335 -7.32 11.85 5.43
CA GLN A 335 -6.23 11.05 6.00
C GLN A 335 -6.65 9.58 5.96
N ALA A 336 -5.84 8.75 5.31
CA ALA A 336 -6.02 7.32 5.27
C ALA A 336 -4.96 6.64 6.15
N ASP A 337 -5.40 5.81 7.08
CA ASP A 337 -4.53 5.09 8.01
C ASP A 337 -4.66 3.59 7.79
N ARG A 338 -3.61 2.98 7.24
CA ARG A 338 -3.47 1.53 7.11
C ARG A 338 -2.81 0.99 8.38
N LYS A 339 -3.56 0.28 9.21
CA LYS A 339 -3.06 -0.35 10.44
C LYS A 339 -2.89 -1.85 10.22
N ILE A 340 -1.71 -2.37 10.52
CA ILE A 340 -1.36 -3.79 10.42
C ILE A 340 -0.89 -4.31 11.78
N SER A 341 -1.06 -5.60 12.03
CA SER A 341 -0.54 -6.24 13.24
C SER A 341 0.92 -6.64 13.04
N SER A 342 1.67 -6.90 14.12
CA SER A 342 3.00 -7.53 14.01
C SER A 342 2.88 -9.03 13.69
N GLY A 343 3.99 -9.65 13.27
CA GLY A 343 4.09 -11.10 13.03
C GLY A 343 3.10 -11.66 12.03
N VAL A 344 2.35 -12.68 12.44
CA VAL A 344 1.43 -13.44 11.56
C VAL A 344 0.39 -12.56 10.87
N GLY A 345 0.05 -11.43 11.47
CA GLY A 345 -0.93 -10.48 10.93
C GLY A 345 -0.33 -9.37 10.05
N LEU A 346 0.96 -9.43 9.71
CA LEU A 346 1.64 -8.36 8.99
C LEU A 346 1.19 -8.21 7.53
N LYS A 347 0.90 -9.32 6.84
CA LYS A 347 0.26 -9.28 5.51
C LYS A 347 -1.15 -8.70 5.59
N GLY A 348 -1.87 -9.07 6.65
CA GLY A 348 -3.25 -8.68 6.85
C GLY A 348 -3.43 -7.22 7.23
N LEU A 349 -4.70 -6.83 7.29
CA LEU A 349 -5.14 -5.52 7.70
C LEU A 349 -5.86 -5.64 9.05
N ARG A 350 -5.40 -4.88 10.05
CA ARG A 350 -6.13 -4.70 11.30
C ARG A 350 -7.31 -3.77 11.07
N THR A 351 -7.04 -2.58 10.52
CA THR A 351 -8.04 -1.61 10.07
C THR A 351 -7.49 -0.76 8.92
N LEU A 352 -8.38 -0.34 8.02
CA LEU A 352 -8.17 0.83 7.17
C LEU A 352 -9.16 1.88 7.65
N GLU A 353 -8.65 3.05 8.05
CA GLU A 353 -9.46 4.15 8.52
C GLU A 353 -9.33 5.32 7.55
N LEU A 354 -10.43 6.01 7.28
CA LEU A 354 -10.45 7.23 6.48
C LEU A 354 -11.09 8.35 7.30
N THR A 355 -10.34 9.41 7.50
CA THR A 355 -10.83 10.66 8.07
C THR A 355 -11.06 11.67 6.97
N GLU A 356 -12.24 12.29 6.96
CA GLU A 356 -12.61 13.35 6.02
C GLU A 356 -13.01 14.60 6.80
N VAL A 357 -12.35 15.72 6.51
CA VAL A 357 -12.64 17.00 7.15
C VAL A 357 -12.61 18.12 6.12
N GLU A 358 -13.43 19.16 6.30
CA GLU A 358 -13.30 20.37 5.50
C GLU A 358 -11.93 21.01 5.74
N ALA A 359 -11.17 21.24 4.67
CA ALA A 359 -9.82 21.77 4.74
C ALA A 359 -9.73 23.11 5.50
N SER A 360 -10.76 23.95 5.38
CA SER A 360 -10.85 25.22 6.11
C SER A 360 -11.03 25.07 7.61
N ASN A 361 -11.56 23.94 8.06
CA ASN A 361 -11.87 23.68 9.48
C ASN A 361 -10.90 22.66 10.10
N ALA A 362 -9.98 22.10 9.31
CA ALA A 362 -9.08 21.05 9.76
C ALA A 362 -8.35 21.46 11.05
N ASP A 363 -7.72 22.63 11.07
CA ASP A 363 -6.98 23.10 12.27
C ASP A 363 -7.89 23.36 13.49
N THR A 364 -9.18 23.64 13.28
CA THR A 364 -10.14 23.86 14.36
C THR A 364 -10.57 22.55 15.03
N TRP A 365 -10.66 21.47 14.25
CA TRP A 365 -11.21 20.19 14.71
C TRP A 365 -10.17 19.08 14.86
N ARG A 366 -8.88 19.42 14.80
CA ARG A 366 -7.80 18.45 15.06
C ARG A 366 -8.05 17.71 16.38
N PRO A 367 -7.94 16.37 16.37
CA PRO A 367 -7.94 15.58 17.60
C PRO A 367 -6.87 16.11 18.56
N LYS A 368 -7.23 16.25 19.84
CA LYS A 368 -6.32 16.82 20.86
C LYS A 368 -5.52 15.73 21.58
N ASP A 369 -5.65 14.48 21.14
CA ASP A 369 -5.59 13.33 22.04
C ASP A 369 -4.36 12.42 21.83
N GLY A 370 -3.40 12.72 20.93
CA GLY A 370 -2.27 11.78 20.76
C GLY A 370 -1.03 12.15 19.95
N GLY A 371 -0.98 13.28 19.23
CA GLY A 371 0.04 13.46 18.19
C GLY A 371 1.22 14.41 18.45
N GLN A 372 1.29 15.08 19.61
CA GLN A 372 2.23 16.19 19.82
C GLN A 372 3.72 15.81 19.76
N ASN A 373 4.08 14.53 19.83
CA ASN A 373 5.47 14.06 19.90
C ASN A 373 6.05 13.48 18.60
N MET A 374 5.34 13.53 17.47
CA MET A 374 5.81 12.95 16.20
C MET A 374 6.43 13.96 15.22
N ILE A 375 6.53 15.24 15.63
CA ILE A 375 7.34 16.26 14.96
C ILE A 375 8.68 16.29 15.69
N GLN A 376 9.67 15.51 15.24
CA GLN A 376 11.07 15.69 15.65
C GLN A 376 11.88 16.23 14.49
#